data_AF-A0A1I5FCQ2-F1
#
_entry.id   AF-A0A1I5FCQ2-F1
#
_cell.length_a   1.000
_cell.length_b   1.000
_cell.length_c   1.000
_cell.angle_alpha   90.00
_cell.angle_beta   90.00
_cell.angle_gamma   90.00
#
_symmetry.space_group_name_H-M   'P 1'
#
loop_
_entity.id
_entity.type
_entity.pdbx_description
1 polymer ?
#
loop_
_entity_poly.entity_id
_entity_poly.type
_entity_poly.pdbx_seq_one_letter_code
_entity_poly.pdbx_strand_id
1 'polypeptide(L)' 'MGDRRNDQDKPLADRRAEANAPQEDDTDFAAEHTPGPTDPPVAEAETPGGEDDGYSPQTEVP' A
#
# COMPACT_ATOMS: atom_id res chain seq x y z
N MET A 1 -33.71 -13.89 -21.33
CA MET A 1 -32.89 -12.86 -20.65
C MET A 1 -32.59 -13.35 -19.25
N GLY A 2 -31.54 -14.15 -19.06
CA GLY A 2 -31.39 -14.88 -17.80
C GLY A 2 -29.99 -15.34 -17.46
N ASP A 3 -28.94 -14.55 -17.74
CA ASP A 3 -27.56 -14.97 -17.42
C ASP A 3 -26.68 -13.86 -16.83
N ARG A 4 -27.22 -12.66 -16.57
CA ARG A 4 -26.41 -11.51 -16.09
C ARG A 4 -26.34 -11.37 -14.56
N ARG A 5 -27.05 -12.21 -13.80
CA ARG A 5 -27.16 -12.08 -12.34
C ARG A 5 -26.04 -12.79 -11.58
N ASN A 6 -25.49 -13.87 -12.12
CA ASN A 6 -24.53 -14.69 -11.37
C ASN A 6 -23.10 -14.12 -11.35
N ASP A 7 -22.69 -13.35 -12.36
CA ASP A 7 -21.32 -12.86 -12.38
C ASP A 7 -21.07 -11.75 -11.36
N GLN A 8 -22.08 -10.94 -11.03
CA GLN A 8 -21.97 -9.87 -10.04
C GLN A 8 -21.83 -10.39 -8.61
N ASP A 9 -22.34 -11.59 -8.34
CA ASP A 9 -22.30 -12.24 -7.03
C ASP A 9 -20.98 -13.01 -6.80
N LYS A 10 -20.23 -13.30 -7.87
CA LYS A 10 -18.89 -13.90 -7.76
C LYS A 10 -17.89 -12.89 -7.17
N PRO A 11 -16.97 -13.34 -6.30
CA PRO A 11 -15.90 -12.48 -5.81
C PRO A 11 -15.05 -12.00 -6.98
N LEU A 12 -14.47 -10.81 -6.82
CA LEU A 12 -13.75 -10.11 -7.89
C LEU A 12 -12.59 -10.94 -8.46
N ALA A 13 -11.91 -11.73 -7.62
CA ALA A 13 -10.80 -12.61 -8.01
C ALA A 13 -11.26 -13.68 -9.02
N ASP A 14 -12.33 -14.41 -8.72
CA ASP A 14 -12.86 -15.47 -9.58
C ASP A 14 -13.34 -14.91 -10.92
N ARG A 15 -13.97 -13.72 -10.90
CA ARG A 15 -14.43 -13.03 -12.10
C ARG A 15 -13.27 -12.59 -13.01
N ARG A 16 -12.15 -12.17 -12.41
CA ARG A 16 -10.92 -11.81 -13.14
C ARG A 16 -10.24 -13.03 -13.74
N ALA A 17 -10.18 -14.14 -12.99
CA ALA A 17 -9.61 -15.39 -13.45
C ALA A 17 -10.38 -15.97 -14.64
N GLU A 18 -11.71 -15.98 -14.58
CA GLU A 18 -12.59 -16.44 -15.68
C GLU A 18 -12.42 -15.59 -16.95
N ALA A 19 -12.25 -14.28 -16.80
CA ALA A 19 -12.02 -13.36 -17.91
C ALA A 19 -10.61 -13.45 -18.51
N ASN A 20 -9.71 -14.28 -17.95
CA ASN A 20 -8.27 -14.26 -18.22
C ASN A 20 -7.71 -12.83 -18.19
N ALA A 21 -8.24 -11.99 -17.28
CA ALA A 21 -7.76 -10.63 -17.12
C ALA A 21 -6.30 -10.70 -16.66
N PRO A 22 -5.39 -9.88 -17.23
CA PRO A 22 -4.04 -9.79 -16.72
C PRO A 22 -4.12 -9.54 -15.21
N GLN A 23 -3.57 -10.45 -14.42
CA GLN A 23 -3.15 -10.06 -13.08
C GLN A 23 -2.11 -8.96 -13.32
N GLU A 24 -2.24 -7.86 -12.58
CA GLU A 24 -1.12 -6.94 -12.52
C GLU A 24 0.00 -7.77 -11.91
N ASP A 25 0.99 -8.14 -12.72
CA ASP A 25 2.28 -8.55 -12.22
C ASP A 25 2.67 -7.44 -11.26
N ASP A 26 2.90 -7.79 -10.00
CA ASP A 26 3.29 -6.84 -8.97
C ASP A 26 4.38 -5.97 -9.59
N THR A 27 4.02 -4.76 -10.03
CA THR A 27 5.01 -3.78 -10.44
C THR A 27 5.85 -3.66 -9.20
N ASP A 28 7.12 -4.02 -9.29
CA ASP A 28 8.00 -4.15 -8.14
C ASP A 28 8.12 -2.78 -7.46
N PHE A 29 7.13 -2.47 -6.62
CA PHE A 29 6.95 -1.18 -5.98
C PHE A 29 8.09 -0.92 -5.00
N ALA A 30 8.80 -1.98 -4.60
CA ALA A 30 10.03 -1.87 -3.84
C ALA A 30 11.11 -1.13 -4.64
N ALA A 31 11.15 -1.25 -5.96
CA ALA A 31 12.08 -0.52 -6.81
C ALA A 31 11.77 0.99 -6.83
N GLU A 32 10.50 1.39 -6.75
CA GLU A 32 10.10 2.80 -6.70
C GLU A 32 10.56 3.51 -5.42
N HIS A 33 10.76 2.76 -4.34
CA HIS A 33 11.25 3.25 -3.06
C HIS A 33 12.73 2.97 -2.81
N THR A 34 13.44 2.42 -3.78
CA THR A 34 14.88 2.20 -3.65
C THR A 34 15.62 3.54 -3.80
N PRO A 35 16.35 4.01 -2.77
CA PRO A 35 17.10 5.26 -2.88
C PRO A 35 18.12 5.20 -4.03
N GLY A 36 18.14 6.24 -4.86
CA GLY A 36 19.09 6.44 -5.93
C GLY A 36 20.48 6.87 -5.44
N PRO A 37 21.47 6.95 -6.34
CA PRO A 37 22.86 7.27 -5.99
C PRO A 37 23.07 8.68 -5.43
N THR A 38 22.10 9.57 -5.64
CA THR A 38 22.09 10.95 -5.13
C THR A 38 21.17 11.14 -3.94
N ASP A 39 20.43 10.10 -3.55
CA ASP A 39 19.48 10.21 -2.44
C ASP A 39 20.24 10.16 -1.11
N PRO A 40 19.77 10.92 -0.09
CA PRO A 40 20.35 10.85 1.23
C PRO A 40 20.20 9.44 1.83
N PRO A 41 21.10 9.02 2.72
CA PRO A 41 21.00 7.71 3.36
C PRO A 41 19.70 7.60 4.15
N VAL A 42 19.07 6.42 4.10
CA VAL A 42 17.94 6.08 4.96
C VAL A 42 18.41 6.16 6.41
N ALA A 43 17.66 6.87 7.26
CA ALA A 43 17.97 6.97 8.67
C ALA A 43 18.03 5.58 9.32
N GLU A 44 18.94 5.40 10.27
CA GLU A 44 19.08 4.13 10.98
C GLU A 44 17.77 3.78 11.70
N ALA A 45 17.36 2.51 11.63
CA ALA A 45 16.13 2.00 12.25
C ALA A 45 16.14 2.16 13.80
N GLU A 46 17.33 2.39 14.38
CA GLU A 46 17.55 2.60 15.81
C GLU A 46 17.77 4.08 16.16
N THR A 47 16.87 4.95 15.71
CA THR A 47 16.58 6.16 16.50
C THR A 47 15.25 5.98 17.24
N PRO A 48 15.24 5.33 18.43
CA PRO A 48 14.13 5.52 19.35
C PRO A 48 14.03 7.01 19.68
N GLY A 49 12.90 7.65 19.37
CA GLY A 49 12.63 9.04 19.75
C GLY A 49 12.63 10.00 18.57
N GLY A 50 11.55 9.95 17.81
CA GLY A 50 11.08 11.06 16.98
C GLY A 50 9.72 11.56 17.45
N GLU A 51 9.44 11.48 18.76
CA GLU A 51 8.62 12.53 19.35
C GLU A 51 9.52 13.75 19.28
N ASP A 52 9.26 14.64 18.33
CA ASP A 52 9.93 15.94 18.27
C ASP A 52 9.89 16.50 19.70
N ASP A 53 11.04 16.61 20.38
CA ASP A 53 11.12 17.09 21.77
C ASP A 53 10.51 18.50 21.79
N GLY A 54 9.20 18.58 22.07
CA GLY A 54 8.40 19.80 21.89
C GLY A 54 7.02 19.64 21.24
N TYR A 55 6.66 18.48 20.67
CA TYR A 55 5.29 18.24 20.19
C TYR A 55 4.41 17.72 21.33
N SER A 56 3.71 18.63 22.02
CA SER A 56 2.59 18.24 22.89
C SER A 56 1.31 18.12 22.06
N PRO A 57 0.57 17.00 22.15
CA PRO A 57 -0.70 16.85 21.45
C PRO A 57 -1.67 17.96 21.84
N GLN A 58 -2.30 18.60 20.85
CA GLN A 58 -3.27 19.68 21.11
C GLN A 58 -4.51 19.22 21.90
N THR A 59 -4.71 17.90 22.01
CA THR A 59 -5.81 17.28 22.77
C THR A 59 -5.39 16.77 24.14
N GLU A 60 -4.15 16.98 24.57
CA GLU A 60 -3.70 16.64 25.92
C GLU A 60 -4.49 17.48 26.94
N VAL A 61 -5.16 16.79 27.87
CA VAL A 61 -5.90 17.43 28.95
C VAL A 61 -4.95 17.53 30.14
N PRO A 62 -4.82 18.71 30.79
CA PRO A 62 -3.91 18.90 31.91
C PRO A 62 -4.28 18.10 33.16
#